data_AF-A0AAU6FME5-F1
#
_entry.id   AF-A0AAU6FME5-F1
#
_cell.length_a   1.000
_cell.length_b   1.000
_cell.length_c   1.000
_cell.angle_alpha   90.00
_cell.angle_beta   90.00
_cell.angle_gamma   90.00
#
_symmetry.space_group_name_H-M   'P 1'
#
loop_
_entity.id
_entity.type
_entity.pdbx_description
1 polymer ?
#
loop_
_entity_poly.entity_id
_entity_poly.type
_entity_poly.pdbx_seq_one_letter_code
_entity_poly.pdbx_strand_id
1 'polypeptide(L)'
;MTFSSKETLFRAAVTQALERDITAVEHVLADPSRPLPERLVEAFDQWAGRYIGPLTRDVAVVIEDNPDLLGEIAESTPRRFEELITEAIAVESQQDAAPLVAQTMISASIGIKHQAASREFYLERLSVAIDLLVR
;
A
#
# COMPACT_ATOMS: atom_id res chain seq x y z
N MET A 1 32.00 13.76 -11.21
CA MET A 1 30.61 14.25 -11.05
C MET A 1 29.60 13.10 -11.22
N THR A 2 29.55 12.08 -10.35
CA THR A 2 28.82 10.83 -10.67
C THR A 2 27.92 10.27 -9.55
N PHE A 3 27.76 10.97 -8.42
CA PHE A 3 26.84 10.55 -7.36
C PHE A 3 25.46 11.24 -7.46
N SER A 4 25.44 12.55 -7.71
CA SER A 4 24.19 13.33 -7.79
C SER A 4 23.25 12.85 -8.92
N SER A 5 23.76 12.40 -10.07
CA SER A 5 22.91 11.93 -11.17
C SER A 5 22.22 10.58 -10.89
N LYS A 6 22.86 9.69 -10.11
CA LYS A 6 22.28 8.39 -9.74
C LYS A 6 21.18 8.54 -8.70
N GLU A 7 21.41 9.39 -7.70
CA GLU A 7 20.42 9.71 -6.67
C GLU A 7 19.18 10.37 -7.29
N THR A 8 19.37 11.35 -8.18
CA THR A 8 18.26 11.99 -8.90
C THR A 8 17.47 10.99 -9.74
N LEU A 9 18.14 10.07 -10.44
CA LEU A 9 17.47 9.04 -11.23
C LEU A 9 16.71 8.05 -10.34
N PHE A 10 17.30 7.63 -9.23
CA PHE A 10 16.67 6.75 -8.26
C PHE A 10 15.40 7.40 -7.67
N ARG A 11 15.50 8.65 -7.20
CA ARG A 11 14.37 9.42 -6.70
C ARG A 11 13.25 9.51 -7.73
N ALA A 12 13.57 9.89 -8.96
CA ALA A 12 12.58 10.00 -10.04
C ALA A 12 11.89 8.65 -10.34
N ALA A 13 12.65 7.54 -10.32
CA ALA A 13 12.09 6.21 -10.55
C ALA A 13 11.16 5.77 -9.41
N VAL A 14 11.55 5.99 -8.15
CA VAL A 14 10.70 5.67 -6.99
C VAL A 14 9.45 6.55 -6.97
N THR A 15 9.58 7.85 -7.21
CA THR A 15 8.44 8.77 -7.34
C THR A 15 7.44 8.26 -8.38
N GLN A 16 7.92 7.93 -9.58
CA GLN A 16 7.06 7.42 -10.64
C GLN A 16 6.42 6.07 -10.28
N ALA A 17 7.12 5.19 -9.55
CA ALA A 17 6.55 3.93 -9.08
C ALA A 17 5.42 4.19 -8.07
N LEU A 18 5.66 5.01 -7.05
CA LEU A 18 4.67 5.38 -6.04
C LEU A 18 3.42 6.04 -6.64
N GLU A 19 3.59 6.94 -7.62
CA GLU A 19 2.46 7.57 -8.33
C GLU A 19 1.62 6.54 -9.11
N ARG A 20 2.27 5.58 -9.78
CA ARG A 20 1.59 4.49 -10.48
C ARG A 20 0.83 3.59 -9.52
N ASP A 21 1.40 3.32 -8.35
CA ASP A 21 0.81 2.46 -7.33
C ASP A 21 -0.46 3.09 -6.77
N ILE A 22 -0.41 4.38 -6.42
CA ILE A 22 -1.60 5.13 -5.98
C ILE A 22 -2.65 5.19 -7.08
N THR A 23 -2.26 5.48 -8.32
CA THR A 23 -3.20 5.50 -9.44
C THR A 23 -3.89 4.14 -9.60
N ALA A 24 -3.16 3.03 -9.48
CA ALA A 24 -3.73 1.69 -9.54
C ALA A 24 -4.71 1.43 -8.39
N VAL A 25 -4.36 1.82 -7.16
CA VAL A 25 -5.24 1.73 -5.99
C VAL A 25 -6.53 2.52 -6.19
N GLU A 26 -6.46 3.75 -6.70
CA GLU A 26 -7.63 4.57 -7.01
C GLU A 26 -8.58 3.88 -7.98
N HIS A 27 -8.06 3.30 -9.07
CA HIS A 27 -8.87 2.59 -10.05
C HIS A 27 -9.53 1.33 -9.46
N VAL A 28 -8.80 0.56 -8.65
CA VAL A 28 -9.32 -0.66 -8.01
C VAL A 28 -10.43 -0.33 -7.02
N LEU A 29 -10.24 0.69 -6.18
CA LEU A 29 -11.23 1.07 -5.17
C LEU A 29 -12.48 1.70 -5.79
N ALA A 30 -12.35 2.34 -6.95
CA ALA A 30 -13.45 2.98 -7.66
C ALA A 30 -14.38 2.03 -8.43
N ASP A 31 -14.08 0.73 -8.51
CA ASP A 31 -14.90 -0.25 -9.27
C ASP A 31 -16.16 -0.71 -8.49
N PRO A 32 -17.36 -0.18 -8.78
CA PRO A 32 -18.57 -0.53 -8.03
C PRO A 32 -19.08 -1.94 -8.35
N SER A 33 -18.52 -2.62 -9.37
CA SER A 33 -18.97 -3.96 -9.76
C SER A 33 -18.42 -5.05 -8.84
N ARG A 34 -17.49 -4.70 -7.94
CA ARG A 34 -16.78 -5.63 -7.06
C ARG A 34 -17.07 -5.37 -5.58
N PRO A 35 -17.25 -6.43 -4.77
CA PRO A 35 -17.37 -6.30 -3.33
C PRO A 35 -16.18 -5.54 -2.72
N LEU A 36 -16.44 -4.70 -1.71
CA LEU A 36 -15.39 -3.94 -1.02
C LEU A 36 -14.23 -4.82 -0.52
N PRO A 37 -14.45 -6.02 0.07
CA PRO A 37 -13.34 -6.87 0.50
C PRO A 37 -12.35 -7.22 -0.62
N GLU A 38 -12.85 -7.53 -1.82
CA GLU A 38 -12.01 -7.86 -2.97
C GLU A 38 -11.20 -6.66 -3.46
N ARG A 39 -11.84 -5.49 -3.51
CA ARG A 39 -11.17 -4.23 -3.86
C ARG A 39 -10.07 -3.87 -2.87
N LEU A 40 -10.31 -4.07 -1.58
CA LEU A 40 -9.32 -3.80 -0.54
C LEU A 40 -8.12 -4.75 -0.66
N VAL A 41 -8.34 -6.06 -0.83
CA VAL A 41 -7.24 -7.02 -1.03
C VAL A 41 -6.36 -6.59 -2.20
N GLU A 42 -6.96 -6.23 -3.33
CA GLU A 42 -6.22 -5.82 -4.51
C GLU A 42 -5.54 -4.45 -4.34
N ALA A 43 -6.16 -3.49 -3.65
CA ALA A 43 -5.52 -2.22 -3.33
C ALA A 43 -4.24 -2.41 -2.50
N PHE A 44 -4.29 -3.24 -1.47
CA PHE A 44 -3.12 -3.59 -0.67
C PHE A 44 -2.09 -4.41 -1.44
N ASP A 45 -2.52 -5.23 -2.39
CA ASP A 45 -1.62 -5.95 -3.27
C ASP A 45 -0.84 -4.98 -4.18
N GLN A 46 -1.53 -3.99 -4.77
CA GLN A 46 -0.88 -2.93 -5.55
C GLN A 46 0.10 -2.14 -4.68
N TRP A 47 -0.29 -1.77 -3.46
CA TRP A 47 0.51 -0.94 -2.57
C TRP A 47 1.71 -1.67 -1.95
N ALA A 48 1.52 -2.89 -1.46
CA ALA A 48 2.51 -3.62 -0.67
C ALA A 48 2.80 -5.02 -1.20
N GLY A 49 1.77 -5.77 -1.62
CA GLY A 49 1.90 -7.18 -2.02
C GLY A 49 2.90 -7.42 -3.14
N ARG A 50 2.92 -6.56 -4.17
CA ARG A 50 3.89 -6.64 -5.29
C ARG A 50 5.35 -6.46 -4.88
N TYR A 51 5.61 -5.93 -3.69
CA TYR A 51 6.96 -5.76 -3.15
C TYR A 51 7.38 -6.89 -2.20
N ILE A 52 6.51 -7.88 -1.97
CA ILE A 52 6.79 -9.03 -1.11
C ILE A 52 7.36 -10.19 -1.94
N GLY A 53 8.59 -10.57 -1.61
CA GLY A 53 9.25 -11.73 -2.19
C GLY A 53 10.76 -11.53 -2.35
N PRO A 54 11.51 -12.59 -2.70
CA PRO A 54 12.97 -12.53 -2.76
C PRO A 54 13.51 -11.54 -3.81
N LEU A 55 12.78 -11.34 -4.92
CA LEU A 55 13.21 -10.50 -6.05
C LEU A 55 12.90 -9.00 -5.86
N THR A 56 12.02 -8.67 -4.92
CA THR A 56 11.51 -7.30 -4.70
C THR A 56 11.97 -6.72 -3.36
N ARG A 57 12.55 -7.56 -2.48
CA ARG A 57 13.11 -7.17 -1.19
C ARG A 57 14.18 -6.09 -1.34
N ASP A 58 15.07 -6.20 -2.34
CA ASP A 58 16.14 -5.20 -2.53
C ASP A 58 15.59 -3.82 -2.89
N VAL A 59 14.47 -3.73 -3.60
CA VAL A 59 13.82 -2.45 -3.93
C VAL A 59 13.14 -1.85 -2.70
N ALA A 60 12.43 -2.68 -1.93
CA ALA A 60 11.75 -2.23 -0.71
C ALA A 60 12.75 -1.77 0.37
N VAL A 61 13.84 -2.50 0.57
CA VAL A 61 14.89 -2.18 1.55
C VAL A 61 15.59 -0.86 1.21
N VAL A 62 15.91 -0.61 -0.07
CA VAL A 62 16.55 0.66 -0.46
C VAL A 62 15.61 1.86 -0.23
N ILE A 63 14.30 1.69 -0.42
CA ILE A 63 13.30 2.73 -0.13
C ILE A 63 13.16 2.97 1.38
N GLU A 64 13.07 1.89 2.16
CA GLU A 64 12.93 1.94 3.63
C GLU A 64 14.19 2.52 4.31
N ASP A 65 15.38 2.21 3.80
CA ASP A 65 16.66 2.65 4.37
C ASP A 65 17.04 4.09 3.99
N ASN A 66 16.33 4.72 3.04
CA ASN A 66 16.69 6.04 2.51
C ASN A 66 15.49 7.01 2.39
N PRO A 67 14.75 7.28 3.47
CA PRO A 67 13.56 8.15 3.42
C PRO A 67 13.90 9.59 2.99
N ASP A 68 15.04 10.13 3.44
CA ASP A 68 15.50 11.48 3.07
C ASP A 68 15.82 11.61 1.56
N LEU A 69 16.15 10.49 0.90
CA LEU A 69 16.37 10.44 -0.55
C LEU A 69 15.08 10.51 -1.36
N LEU A 70 13.92 10.45 -0.71
CA LEU A 70 12.62 10.57 -1.36
C LEU A 70 11.96 11.91 -1.03
N GLY A 71 12.33 12.53 0.10
CA GLY A 71 11.76 13.82 0.51
C GLY A 71 10.28 13.68 0.83
N GLU A 72 9.48 14.70 0.54
CA GLU A 72 8.06 14.74 0.93
C GLU A 72 7.21 13.57 0.40
N ILE A 73 7.61 12.92 -0.69
CA ILE A 73 6.85 11.82 -1.29
C ILE A 73 6.80 10.56 -0.44
N ALA A 74 7.80 10.36 0.42
CA ALA A 74 7.85 9.26 1.38
C ALA A 74 6.74 9.37 2.44
N GLU A 75 6.24 10.58 2.68
CA GLU A 75 5.15 10.82 3.64
C GLU A 75 3.81 11.04 2.95
N SER A 76 3.78 11.75 1.81
CA SER A 76 2.53 12.11 1.14
C SER A 76 1.85 10.90 0.50
N THR A 77 2.61 9.97 -0.08
CA THR A 77 2.04 8.79 -0.76
C THR A 77 1.38 7.81 0.23
N PRO A 78 2.04 7.41 1.34
CA PRO A 78 1.36 6.56 2.33
C PRO A 78 0.14 7.23 2.96
N ARG A 79 0.17 8.55 3.19
CA ARG A 79 -1.00 9.31 3.67
C ARG A 79 -2.14 9.25 2.67
N ARG A 80 -1.85 9.44 1.38
CA ARG A 80 -2.87 9.33 0.32
C ARG A 80 -3.47 7.93 0.24
N PHE A 81 -2.65 6.90 0.41
CA PHE A 81 -3.15 5.51 0.49
C PHE A 81 -4.10 5.32 1.68
N GLU A 82 -3.74 5.82 2.86
CA GLU A 82 -4.61 5.76 4.05
C GLU A 82 -5.95 6.47 3.83
N GLU A 83 -5.93 7.66 3.22
CA GLU A 83 -7.14 8.40 2.85
C GLU A 83 -8.05 7.57 1.92
N LEU A 84 -7.48 6.98 0.86
CA LEU A 84 -8.23 6.17 -0.10
C LEU A 84 -8.91 4.95 0.53
N ILE A 85 -8.20 4.24 1.41
CA ILE A 85 -8.77 3.10 2.14
C ILE A 85 -9.89 3.57 3.07
N THR A 86 -9.69 4.68 3.77
CA THR A 86 -10.70 5.25 4.67
C THR A 86 -11.95 5.67 3.91
N GLU A 87 -11.80 6.36 2.77
CA GLU A 87 -12.89 6.77 1.89
C GLU A 87 -13.68 5.55 1.39
N ALA A 88 -12.99 4.52 0.90
CA ALA A 88 -13.63 3.30 0.40
C ALA A 88 -14.46 2.58 1.48
N ILE A 89 -13.96 2.53 2.72
CA ILE A 89 -14.69 1.95 3.85
C ILE A 89 -15.88 2.82 4.26
N ALA A 90 -15.73 4.15 4.27
CA ALA A 90 -16.76 5.09 4.67
C ALA A 90 -17.97 5.14 3.70
N VAL A 91 -17.80 4.73 2.45
CA VAL A 91 -18.90 4.64 1.46
C VAL A 91 -19.82 3.44 1.76
N GLU A 92 -19.27 2.33 2.22
CA GLU A 92 -19.97 1.04 2.35
C GLU A 92 -20.36 0.70 3.80
N SER A 93 -19.77 1.38 4.79
CA SER A 93 -19.92 1.13 6.23
C SER A 93 -20.32 2.38 7.03
N GLN A 94 -20.48 2.23 8.35
CA GLN A 94 -20.72 3.35 9.26
C GLN A 94 -19.53 4.32 9.22
N GLN A 95 -19.78 5.54 8.72
CA GLN A 95 -18.75 6.55 8.46
C GLN A 95 -17.85 6.84 9.68
N ASP A 96 -18.42 6.79 10.88
CA ASP A 96 -17.70 7.12 12.12
C ASP A 96 -16.60 6.10 12.48
N ALA A 97 -16.74 4.83 12.05
CA ALA A 97 -15.76 3.78 12.33
C ALA A 97 -14.67 3.66 11.26
N ALA A 98 -14.89 4.22 10.06
CA ALA A 98 -14.02 4.02 8.91
C ALA A 98 -12.54 4.36 9.17
N PRO A 99 -12.18 5.48 9.85
CA PRO A 99 -10.78 5.78 10.15
C PRO A 99 -10.12 4.73 11.07
N LEU A 100 -10.86 4.23 12.08
CA LEU A 100 -10.36 3.22 13.01
C LEU A 100 -10.17 1.87 12.32
N VAL A 101 -11.10 1.51 11.43
CA VAL A 101 -11.01 0.28 10.62
C VAL A 101 -9.84 0.37 9.65
N ALA A 102 -9.69 1.48 8.93
CA ALA A 102 -8.57 1.70 8.01
C ALA A 102 -7.21 1.62 8.72
N GLN A 103 -7.05 2.34 9.84
CA GLN A 103 -5.83 2.31 10.64
C GLN A 103 -5.50 0.89 11.13
N THR A 104 -6.50 0.14 11.60
CA THR A 104 -6.32 -1.24 12.07
C THR A 104 -5.90 -2.15 10.93
N MET A 105 -6.51 -2.00 9.75
CA MET A 105 -6.21 -2.79 8.56
C MET A 105 -4.80 -2.51 8.02
N ILE A 106 -4.38 -1.24 7.98
CA ILE A 106 -3.02 -0.83 7.61
C ILE A 106 -2.00 -1.41 8.59
N SER A 107 -2.28 -1.34 9.89
CA SER A 107 -1.41 -1.91 10.93
C SER A 107 -1.28 -3.44 10.78
N ALA A 108 -2.39 -4.13 10.53
CA ALA A 108 -2.40 -5.57 10.27
C ALA A 108 -1.60 -5.92 9.02
N SER A 109 -1.79 -5.18 7.93
CA SER A 109 -1.05 -5.32 6.68
C SER A 109 0.46 -5.20 6.87
N ILE A 110 0.92 -4.17 7.59
CA ILE A 110 2.35 -3.98 7.94
C ILE A 110 2.87 -5.17 8.74
N GLY A 111 2.13 -5.60 9.77
CA GLY A 111 2.51 -6.77 10.58
C GLY A 111 2.62 -8.06 9.76
N ILE A 112 1.68 -8.29 8.82
CA ILE A 112 1.70 -9.44 7.92
C ILE A 112 2.88 -9.34 6.95
N LYS A 113 3.16 -8.16 6.37
CA LYS A 113 4.31 -7.91 5.48
C LYS A 113 5.63 -8.35 6.13
N HIS A 114 5.84 -8.03 7.41
CA HIS A 114 7.04 -8.44 8.14
C HIS A 114 7.16 -9.95 8.38
N GLN A 115 6.04 -10.68 8.37
CA GLN A 115 5.98 -12.13 8.54
C GLN A 115 5.99 -12.88 7.20
N ALA A 116 5.72 -12.19 6.11
CA ALA A 116 5.44 -12.83 4.82
C ALA A 116 6.70 -13.36 4.14
N ALA A 117 6.68 -14.66 3.83
CA ALA A 117 7.69 -15.31 3.00
C ALA A 117 7.41 -15.15 1.49
N SER A 118 6.15 -14.89 1.11
CA SER A 118 5.73 -14.71 -0.27
C SER A 118 4.52 -13.78 -0.37
N ARG A 119 4.25 -13.29 -1.59
CA ARG A 119 3.07 -12.46 -1.89
C ARG A 119 1.77 -13.22 -1.61
N GLU A 120 1.72 -14.49 -1.97
CA GLU A 120 0.54 -15.34 -1.75
C GLU A 120 0.21 -15.45 -0.26
N PHE A 121 1.22 -15.71 0.58
CA PHE A 121 1.04 -15.74 2.04
C PHE A 121 0.52 -14.41 2.58
N TYR A 122 1.04 -13.29 2.08
CA TYR A 122 0.58 -11.97 2.47
C TYR A 122 -0.90 -11.75 2.12
N LEU A 123 -1.30 -12.06 0.88
CA LEU A 123 -2.68 -11.86 0.41
C LEU A 123 -3.68 -12.78 1.12
N GLU A 124 -3.31 -14.05 1.36
CA GLU A 124 -4.15 -14.99 2.12
C GLU A 124 -4.42 -14.49 3.54
N ARG A 125 -3.37 -14.06 4.24
CA ARG A 125 -3.48 -13.53 5.61
C ARG A 125 -4.23 -12.21 5.66
N LEU A 126 -4.00 -11.33 4.69
CA LEU A 126 -4.67 -10.05 4.61
C LEU A 126 -6.17 -10.20 4.31
N SER A 127 -6.54 -11.12 3.43
CA SER A 127 -7.96 -11.41 3.13
C SER A 127 -8.73 -11.79 4.40
N VAL A 128 -8.15 -12.63 5.25
CA VAL A 128 -8.75 -12.98 6.55
C VAL A 128 -8.91 -11.75 7.45
N ALA A 129 -7.93 -10.85 7.49
CA ALA A 129 -8.02 -9.63 8.30
C ALA A 129 -9.14 -8.70 7.79
N ILE A 130 -9.26 -8.55 6.47
CA ILE A 130 -10.31 -7.74 5.83
C ILE A 130 -11.70 -8.31 6.15
N ASP A 131 -11.91 -9.61 5.99
CA ASP A 131 -13.19 -10.27 6.28
C ASP A 131 -13.63 -10.15 7.75
N LEU A 132 -12.67 -9.97 8.68
CA LEU A 132 -12.97 -9.74 10.10
C LEU A 132 -13.35 -8.28 10.38
N LEU A 133 -12.77 -7.34 9.65
CA LEU A 133 -12.86 -5.90 9.92
C LEU A 133 -13.99 -5.19 9.16
N VAL A 134 -14.41 -5.71 8.01
CA VAL A 134 -15.35 -5.03 7.09
C VAL A 134 -16.70 -5.75 7.02
N ARG A 135 -17.20 -6.19 8.18
CA ARG A 135 -18.48 -6.92 8.31
C ARG A 135 -19.71 -6.03 8.30
#